data_AF-K1UHZ0-F1
#
_entry.id   AF-K1UHZ0-F1
#
_cell.length_a   1.000
_cell.length_b   1.000
_cell.length_c   1.000
_cell.angle_alpha   90.00
_cell.angle_beta   90.00
_cell.angle_gamma   90.00
#
_symmetry.space_group_name_H-M   'P 1'
#
loop_
_entity.id
_entity.type
_entity.pdbx_description
1 polymer ?
#
loop_
_entity_poly.entity_id
_entity_poly.type
_entity_poly.pdbx_seq_one_letter_code
_entity_poly.pdbx_strand_id
1 'polypeptide(L)' 'NVADWYTNNGSLYMTTLAFMPLGLPADHPFWTDAAQPWTQVKAWNNQQFPKDHQWKDDIVTKDKW' A
#
# COMPACT_ATOMS: atom_id res chain seq x y z
N ASN A 1 18.87 6.15 20.33
CA ASN A 1 19.13 5.68 18.96
C ASN A 1 17.89 4.90 18.53
N VAL A 2 17.00 5.52 17.75
CA VAL A 2 15.65 5.01 17.40
C VAL A 2 15.73 4.29 16.04
N ALA A 3 16.64 3.34 15.93
CA ALA A 3 16.79 2.54 14.73
C ALA A 3 17.24 1.16 15.16
N ASP A 4 16.27 0.28 15.32
CA ASP A 4 16.51 -1.15 15.46
C ASP A 4 17.11 -1.65 14.14
N TRP A 5 18.26 -2.34 14.22
CA TRP A 5 19.02 -2.87 13.08
C TRP A 5 18.14 -3.67 12.10
N TYR A 6 17.07 -4.30 12.59
CA TYR A 6 16.14 -5.11 11.80
C TYR A 6 15.25 -4.27 10.86
N THR A 7 14.97 -3.02 11.22
CA THR A 7 14.00 -2.16 10.50
C THR A 7 14.64 -1.37 9.34
N ASN A 8 15.97 -1.32 9.27
CA ASN A 8 16.68 -0.52 8.26
C ASN A 8 16.53 -1.06 6.82
N ASN A 9 16.17 -2.33 6.64
CA ASN A 9 16.25 -2.97 5.31
C ASN A 9 14.88 -3.25 4.65
N GLY A 10 13.77 -2.89 5.28
CA GLY A 10 12.43 -3.08 4.70
C GLY A 10 12.17 -2.17 3.50
N SER A 11 12.76 -0.98 3.50
CA SER A 11 12.62 0.01 2.42
C SER A 11 13.20 -0.50 1.09
N LEU A 12 14.30 -1.26 1.11
CA LEU A 12 14.93 -1.78 -0.12
C LEU A 12 14.05 -2.81 -0.83
N TYR A 13 13.46 -3.76 -0.10
CA TYR A 13 12.50 -4.71 -0.67
C TYR A 13 11.25 -4.02 -1.21
N MET A 14 10.73 -3.02 -0.50
CA MET A 14 9.59 -2.24 -0.98
C MET A 14 9.96 -1.37 -2.19
N THR A 15 11.23 -0.95 -2.30
CA THR A 15 11.73 -0.17 -3.44
C THR A 15 11.82 -1.01 -4.70
N THR A 16 12.21 -2.28 -4.61
CA THR A 16 12.29 -3.13 -5.81
C THR A 16 10.92 -3.37 -6.46
N LEU A 17 9.84 -3.35 -5.67
CA LEU A 17 8.46 -3.42 -6.18
C LEU A 17 8.13 -2.26 -7.14
N ALA A 18 8.79 -1.12 -7.03
CA ALA A 18 8.60 0.01 -7.95
C ALA A 18 9.01 -0.29 -9.39
N PHE A 19 9.83 -1.33 -9.63
CA PHE A 19 10.26 -1.74 -10.96
C PHE A 19 9.35 -2.79 -11.62
N MET A 20 8.42 -3.41 -10.88
CA MET A 20 7.50 -4.40 -11.43
C MET A 20 6.70 -3.91 -12.66
N PRO A 21 6.24 -2.64 -12.72
CA PRO A 21 5.49 -2.17 -13.87
C PRO A 21 6.28 -2.18 -15.19
N LEU A 22 7.62 -2.18 -15.16
CA LEU A 22 8.45 -2.20 -16.38
C LEU A 22 8.28 -3.47 -17.22
N GLY A 23 7.73 -4.55 -16.66
CA GLY A 23 7.40 -5.77 -17.40
C GLY A 23 6.04 -5.72 -18.12
N LEU A 24 5.27 -4.64 -17.96
CA LEU A 24 3.93 -4.53 -18.53
C LEU A 24 3.99 -4.09 -20.01
N PRO A 25 3.05 -4.54 -20.86
CA PRO A 25 2.88 -4.03 -22.22
C PRO A 25 2.71 -2.50 -22.26
N ALA A 26 3.15 -1.86 -23.34
CA ALA A 26 3.09 -0.39 -23.47
C ALA A 26 1.64 0.17 -23.50
N ASP A 27 0.69 -0.64 -23.91
CA ASP A 27 -0.75 -0.35 -23.95
C ASP A 27 -1.47 -0.66 -22.62
N HIS A 28 -0.75 -1.18 -21.62
CA HIS A 28 -1.34 -1.55 -20.33
C HIS A 28 -1.93 -0.31 -19.62
N PRO A 29 -3.11 -0.41 -18.98
CA PRO A 29 -3.78 0.71 -18.30
C PRO A 29 -2.91 1.47 -17.28
N PHE A 30 -1.97 0.76 -16.64
CA PHE A 30 -0.95 1.37 -15.77
C PHE A 30 -0.20 2.54 -16.44
N TRP A 31 0.06 2.47 -17.75
CA TRP A 31 0.77 3.49 -18.52
C TRP A 31 -0.16 4.46 -19.25
N THR A 32 -1.37 4.02 -19.59
CA THR A 32 -2.27 4.73 -20.52
C THR A 32 -3.46 5.41 -19.85
N ASP A 33 -3.88 4.96 -18.66
CA ASP A 33 -5.00 5.57 -17.94
C ASP A 33 -4.65 6.97 -17.45
N ALA A 34 -5.67 7.83 -17.40
CA ALA A 34 -5.55 9.18 -16.85
C ALA A 34 -5.22 9.12 -15.35
N ALA A 35 -4.29 9.98 -14.91
CA ALA A 35 -3.92 10.08 -13.51
C ALA A 35 -5.14 10.34 -12.62
N GLN A 36 -5.36 9.46 -11.65
CA GLN A 36 -6.43 9.59 -10.66
C GLN A 36 -5.87 10.12 -9.34
N PRO A 37 -6.66 10.91 -8.58
CA PRO A 37 -6.24 11.33 -7.25
C PRO A 37 -6.06 10.11 -6.34
N TRP A 38 -4.85 9.92 -5.83
CA TRP A 38 -4.54 8.84 -4.91
C TRP A 38 -5.12 9.12 -3.52
N THR A 39 -5.15 8.10 -2.65
CA THR A 39 -5.83 8.12 -1.35
C THR A 39 -5.48 9.34 -0.49
N GLN A 40 -4.20 9.74 -0.43
CA GLN A 40 -3.78 10.93 0.31
C GLN A 40 -4.32 12.23 -0.32
N VAL A 41 -4.29 12.40 -1.65
CA VAL A 41 -4.92 13.59 -2.27
C VAL A 41 -6.40 13.66 -1.90
N LYS A 42 -7.11 12.52 -1.95
CA LYS A 42 -8.53 12.47 -1.57
C LYS A 42 -8.75 12.80 -0.10
N ALA A 43 -7.95 12.23 0.80
CA ALA A 43 -8.11 12.37 2.24
C ALA A 43 -7.90 13.81 2.72
N TRP A 44 -6.89 14.52 2.21
CA TRP A 44 -6.61 15.90 2.62
C TRP A 44 -7.48 16.95 1.90
N ASN A 45 -8.17 16.58 0.82
CA ASN A 45 -9.12 17.46 0.12
C ASN A 45 -10.60 17.14 0.46
N ASN A 46 -10.84 16.41 1.55
CA ASN A 46 -12.18 16.04 2.02
C ASN A 46 -13.02 15.31 0.94
N GLN A 47 -12.36 14.59 0.03
CA GLN A 47 -13.00 13.77 -1.00
C GLN A 47 -13.30 12.37 -0.43
N GLN A 48 -14.33 11.71 -0.97
CA GLN A 48 -14.62 10.34 -0.57
C GLN A 48 -13.56 9.36 -1.12
N PHE A 49 -13.17 8.40 -0.29
CA PHE A 49 -12.31 7.28 -0.66
C PHE A 49 -12.67 6.05 0.19
N PRO A 50 -12.42 4.83 -0.31
CA PRO A 50 -12.64 3.61 0.47
C PRO A 50 -11.77 3.62 1.74
N LYS A 51 -12.40 3.43 2.90
CA LYS A 51 -11.67 3.23 4.15
C LYS A 51 -11.10 1.82 4.19
N ASP A 52 -9.89 1.69 4.71
CA ASP A 52 -9.29 0.39 4.93
C ASP A 52 -10.11 -0.42 5.96
N HIS A 53 -9.93 -1.73 5.92
CA HIS A 53 -10.62 -2.65 6.82
C HIS A 53 -10.22 -2.38 8.28
N GLN A 54 -11.17 -1.94 9.09
CA GLN A 54 -10.97 -1.80 10.53
C GLN A 54 -11.14 -3.16 11.20
N TRP A 55 -10.07 -3.71 11.76
CA TRP A 55 -10.19 -4.77 12.76
C TRP A 55 -10.85 -4.20 14.02
N LYS A 56 -11.99 -4.78 14.39
CA LYS A 56 -12.67 -4.53 15.65
C LYS A 56 -12.18 -5.58 16.66
N ASP A 57 -12.21 -5.25 17.94
CA ASP A 57 -11.77 -6.13 19.04
C ASP A 57 -12.63 -7.39 19.22
N ASP A 58 -13.55 -7.68 18.30
CA ASP A 58 -14.36 -8.90 18.25
C ASP A 58 -13.58 -10.12 17.72
N ILE A 59 -12.25 -10.01 17.57
CA ILE A 59 -11.39 -11.11 17.10
C ILE A 59 -11.36 -12.20 18.18
N VAL A 60 -12.11 -13.27 17.96
CA VAL A 60 -12.00 -14.51 18.73
C VAL A 60 -10.83 -15.32 18.20
N THR A 61 -9.69 -15.28 18.89
CA THR A 61 -8.61 -16.25 18.66
C THR A 61 -9.08 -17.62 19.12
N LYS A 62 -9.34 -18.52 18.17
CA LYS A 62 -9.52 -19.94 18.48
C LYS A 62 -8.14 -20.51 18.72
N ASP A 63 -7.71 -20.53 19.98
CA ASP A 63 -6.52 -21.27 20.39
C ASP A 63 -6.70 -22.72 19.92
N LYS A 64 -5.75 -23.19 19.11
CA LYS A 64 -5.89 -24.41 18.32
C LYS A 64 -5.25 -25.61 19.02
N TRP A 65 -5.44 -25.74 20.33
CA TRP A 65 -5.20 -26.95 21.12
C TRP A 65 -5.80 -26.79 22.52
#